data_AF-A0A1J4VVL2-F1
#
_entry.id   AF-A0A1J4VVL2-F1
#
_cell.length_a   1.000
_cell.length_b   1.000
_cell.length_c   1.000
_cell.angle_alpha   90.00
_cell.angle_beta   90.00
_cell.angle_gamma   90.00
#
_symmetry.space_group_name_H-M   'P 1'
#
loop_
_entity.id
_entity.type
_entity.pdbx_description
1 polymer ?
#
loop_
_entity_poly.entity_id
_entity_poly.type
_entity_poly.pdbx_seq_one_letter_code
_entity_poly.pdbx_strand_id
1 'polypeptide(L)'
;MVASGPHGFRAVLDGRFTIDKDNAVTYNIKRPAGISPDADIPHRIKIEGKWSLDEDHNVNFIVDHSSDIRFGEDILLSGEILSASSGSLLLSVKTGYKGGATVRTYRLRGKWQTDYDNRITFIADRSAGGHDMLTLGGAWDVNKRHHIIYKYKKRIPGGKKSSERTIHFNGYWDVARSGSLLYVMDLKNDSLFDFRIGIGIPEFRGGRSLMKYEVGIGISKRKRPFKRLVKLYGVWKLSRNGKIRFEIGYAEGRVESIDFDTEVKLKDKYMVNLRLKDMLGDDLGINLTFTRDMIDGKGYVRLEHAPREWKVLGGIYSRW
;
A
#
# COMPACT_ATOMS: atom_id res chain seq x y z
N MET A 1 14.07 14.56 -29.43
CA MET A 1 14.62 13.32 -30.03
C MET A 1 15.38 13.71 -31.29
N VAL A 2 16.46 13.01 -31.65
CA VAL A 2 17.28 13.36 -32.82
C VAL A 2 17.08 12.32 -33.91
N ALA A 3 16.71 12.75 -35.12
CA ALA A 3 16.70 11.92 -36.32
C ALA A 3 17.84 12.33 -37.26
N SER A 4 18.47 11.35 -37.91
CA SER A 4 19.53 11.57 -38.90
C SER A 4 18.91 11.99 -40.22
N GLY A 5 19.09 13.25 -40.62
CA GLY A 5 18.68 13.72 -41.95
C GLY A 5 19.74 13.40 -43.03
N PRO A 6 19.36 13.38 -44.32
CA PRO A 6 20.33 13.40 -45.41
C PRO A 6 21.14 14.69 -45.26
N HIS A 7 22.47 14.59 -45.29
CA HIS A 7 23.47 15.67 -45.08
C HIS A 7 23.95 15.95 -43.64
N GLY A 8 23.82 15.02 -42.69
CA GLY A 8 24.54 15.14 -41.41
C GLY A 8 23.95 16.16 -40.42
N PHE A 9 22.81 16.77 -40.75
CA PHE A 9 22.05 17.58 -39.81
C PHE A 9 21.21 16.68 -38.89
N ARG A 10 21.43 16.84 -37.58
CA ARG A 10 20.61 16.26 -36.52
C ARG A 10 19.38 17.13 -36.32
N ALA A 11 18.22 16.69 -36.82
CA ALA A 11 16.97 17.40 -36.59
C ALA A 11 16.43 17.05 -35.21
N VAL A 12 16.27 18.05 -34.34
CA VAL A 12 15.54 17.90 -33.08
C VAL A 12 14.05 17.91 -33.43
N LEU A 13 13.40 16.76 -33.28
CA LEU A 13 11.95 16.67 -33.44
C LEU A 13 11.29 17.16 -32.16
N ASP A 14 10.44 18.17 -32.30
CA ASP A 14 9.56 18.65 -31.23
C ASP A 14 8.44 17.65 -30.99
N GLY A 15 8.00 17.53 -29.75
CA GLY A 15 7.01 16.53 -29.38
C GLY A 15 6.74 16.46 -27.89
N ARG A 16 5.92 15.48 -27.51
CA ARG A 16 5.52 15.27 -26.11
C ARG A 16 5.54 13.80 -25.73
N PHE A 17 6.02 13.53 -24.52
CA PHE A 17 5.84 12.23 -23.88
C PHE A 17 4.38 12.05 -23.46
N THR A 18 3.90 10.82 -23.60
CA THR A 18 2.65 10.31 -23.05
C THR A 18 2.90 8.93 -22.45
N ILE A 19 2.10 8.57 -21.46
CA ILE A 19 2.07 7.23 -20.88
C ILE A 19 0.71 6.65 -21.23
N ASP A 20 0.70 5.49 -21.87
CA ASP A 20 -0.55 4.84 -22.24
C ASP A 20 -1.12 3.96 -21.12
N LYS A 21 -2.15 3.19 -21.44
CA LYS A 21 -2.85 2.32 -20.48
C LYS A 21 -2.00 1.17 -19.95
N ASP A 22 -0.92 0.80 -20.64
CA ASP A 22 -0.05 -0.32 -20.30
C ASP A 22 1.30 0.19 -19.75
N ASN A 23 1.27 1.43 -19.23
CA ASN A 23 2.39 2.21 -18.73
C ASN A 23 3.54 2.39 -19.74
N ALA A 24 3.26 2.22 -21.04
CA ALA A 24 4.27 2.36 -22.06
C ALA A 24 4.54 3.84 -22.33
N VAL A 25 5.80 4.23 -22.32
CA VAL A 25 6.19 5.60 -22.65
C VAL A 25 6.22 5.75 -24.16
N THR A 26 5.53 6.78 -24.65
CA THR A 26 5.54 7.13 -26.06
C THR A 26 5.89 8.58 -26.28
N TYR A 27 6.71 8.85 -27.28
CA TYR A 27 6.97 10.20 -27.76
C TYR A 27 6.10 10.50 -28.98
N ASN A 28 5.24 11.52 -28.89
CA ASN A 28 4.39 11.97 -29.98
C ASN A 28 5.05 13.19 -30.63
N ILE A 29 5.44 13.06 -31.89
CA ILE A 29 6.14 14.11 -32.62
C ILE A 29 5.13 15.14 -33.09
N LYS A 30 5.36 16.42 -32.74
CA LYS A 30 4.62 17.54 -33.29
C LYS A 30 5.12 17.76 -34.71
N ARG A 31 4.24 17.58 -35.71
CA ARG A 31 4.60 17.79 -37.11
C ARG A 31 5.13 19.23 -37.30
N PRO A 32 6.38 19.41 -37.77
CA PRO A 32 6.89 20.74 -38.09
C PRO A 32 6.07 21.37 -39.22
N ALA A 33 5.83 22.68 -39.14
CA ALA A 33 5.18 23.41 -40.24
C ALA A 33 6.08 23.38 -41.48
N GLY A 34 5.55 22.99 -42.64
CA GLY A 34 6.26 22.99 -43.92
C GLY A 34 6.87 21.65 -44.35
N ILE A 35 6.75 20.58 -43.56
CA ILE A 35 7.08 19.22 -44.04
C ILE A 35 5.89 18.66 -44.84
N SER A 36 6.17 18.09 -46.01
CA SER A 36 5.16 17.48 -46.89
C SER A 36 4.26 16.49 -46.13
N PRO A 37 2.94 16.46 -46.39
CA PRO A 37 2.05 15.43 -45.87
C PRO A 37 2.53 14.00 -46.14
N ASP A 38 3.31 13.81 -47.21
CA ASP A 38 3.81 12.52 -47.71
C ASP A 38 5.17 12.11 -47.11
N ALA A 39 5.77 12.95 -46.25
CA ALA A 39 6.99 12.56 -45.55
C ALA A 39 6.67 11.47 -44.52
N ASP A 40 7.31 10.30 -44.68
CA ASP A 40 7.19 9.14 -43.79
C ASP A 40 7.94 9.37 -42.46
N ILE A 41 7.42 10.29 -41.65
CA ILE A 41 7.91 10.56 -40.31
C ILE A 41 6.96 9.89 -39.31
N PRO A 42 7.43 8.94 -38.49
CA PRO A 42 6.57 8.31 -37.50
C PRO A 42 6.01 9.36 -36.55
N HIS A 43 4.68 9.47 -36.48
CA HIS A 43 4.01 10.42 -35.59
C HIS A 43 4.12 10.05 -34.11
N ARG A 44 4.45 8.79 -33.83
CA ARG A 44 4.46 8.19 -32.50
C ARG A 44 5.60 7.17 -32.40
N ILE A 45 6.45 7.32 -31.39
CA ILE A 45 7.60 6.44 -31.15
C ILE A 45 7.49 5.84 -29.76
N LYS A 46 7.30 4.52 -29.68
CA LYS A 46 7.29 3.76 -28.43
C LYS A 46 8.72 3.66 -27.90
N ILE A 47 8.90 3.89 -26.61
CA ILE A 47 10.20 3.83 -25.96
C ILE A 47 10.16 2.67 -24.97
N GLU A 48 11.05 1.71 -25.17
CA GLU A 48 11.22 0.58 -24.29
C GLU A 48 12.11 0.96 -23.10
N GLY A 49 11.77 0.44 -21.93
CA GLY A 49 12.41 0.79 -20.68
C GLY A 49 11.65 0.25 -19.49
N LYS A 50 12.08 0.66 -18.30
CA LYS A 50 11.53 0.21 -17.02
C LYS A 50 11.25 1.38 -16.07
N TRP A 51 10.18 1.23 -15.30
CA TRP A 51 9.89 2.10 -14.17
C TRP A 51 10.74 1.71 -12.95
N SER A 52 11.25 2.69 -12.24
CA SER A 52 11.97 2.50 -10.99
C SER A 52 11.66 3.61 -9.99
N LEU A 53 11.87 3.35 -8.71
CA LEU A 53 11.72 4.34 -7.64
C LEU A 53 13.09 4.56 -6.99
N ASP A 54 13.53 5.81 -6.94
CA ASP A 54 14.82 6.16 -6.32
C ASP A 54 14.70 6.46 -4.82
N GLU A 55 15.84 6.77 -4.20
CA GLU A 55 15.93 7.07 -2.76
C GLU A 55 15.28 8.39 -2.34
N ASP A 56 15.06 9.31 -3.28
CA ASP A 56 14.39 10.61 -3.08
C ASP A 56 12.89 10.55 -3.44
N HIS A 57 12.37 9.32 -3.64
CA HIS A 57 10.99 9.01 -3.99
C HIS A 57 10.54 9.63 -5.32
N ASN A 58 11.45 9.71 -6.29
CA ASN A 58 11.08 9.98 -7.68
C ASN A 58 10.86 8.67 -8.41
N VAL A 59 9.78 8.64 -9.18
CA VAL A 59 9.50 7.56 -10.12
C VAL A 59 10.15 7.90 -11.45
N ASN A 60 11.10 7.08 -11.84
CA ASN A 60 11.95 7.28 -13.00
C ASN A 60 11.61 6.25 -14.09
N PHE A 61 11.54 6.69 -15.34
CA PHE A 61 11.55 5.78 -16.49
C PHE A 61 12.95 5.72 -17.07
N ILE A 62 13.55 4.54 -17.03
CA ILE A 62 14.92 4.27 -17.49
C ILE A 62 14.84 3.56 -18.84
N VAL A 63 15.50 4.09 -19.86
CA VAL A 63 15.47 3.54 -21.22
C VAL A 63 16.34 2.29 -21.32
N ASP A 64 15.87 1.27 -22.03
CA ASP A 64 16.68 0.11 -22.37
C ASP A 64 17.56 0.44 -23.60
N HIS A 65 18.89 0.42 -23.45
CA HIS A 65 19.86 0.73 -24.51
C HIS A 65 20.00 -0.37 -25.57
N SER A 66 18.90 -0.86 -26.12
CA SER A 66 18.88 -1.99 -27.05
C SER A 66 18.63 -1.61 -28.52
N SER A 67 18.48 -0.32 -28.86
CA SER A 67 18.23 0.11 -30.25
C SER A 67 19.09 1.31 -30.67
N ASP A 68 19.24 1.50 -31.98
CA ASP A 68 20.05 2.52 -32.69
C ASP A 68 19.74 3.99 -32.33
N ILE A 69 18.90 4.23 -31.33
CA ILE A 69 18.45 5.52 -30.84
C ILE A 69 19.23 5.85 -29.56
N ARG A 70 20.28 6.66 -29.69
CA ARG A 70 21.01 7.17 -28.53
C ARG A 70 20.25 8.34 -27.90
N PHE A 71 19.60 8.10 -26.77
CA PHE A 71 19.23 9.17 -25.86
C PHE A 71 20.48 9.59 -25.07
N GLY A 72 20.67 10.89 -24.84
CA GLY A 72 21.85 11.40 -24.12
C GLY A 72 21.85 11.11 -22.61
N GLU A 73 20.73 10.61 -22.08
CA GLU A 73 20.52 10.31 -20.65
C GLU A 73 19.81 8.96 -20.49
N ASP A 74 20.19 8.19 -19.46
CA ASP A 74 19.56 6.92 -19.10
C ASP A 74 18.14 7.09 -18.55
N ILE A 75 17.88 8.24 -17.90
CA ILE A 75 16.57 8.60 -17.32
C ILE A 75 15.84 9.52 -18.29
N LEU A 76 14.70 9.04 -18.79
CA LEU A 76 13.89 9.80 -19.76
C LEU A 76 12.83 10.68 -19.09
N LEU A 77 12.25 10.17 -18.01
CA LEU A 77 11.20 10.84 -17.24
C LEU A 77 11.49 10.66 -15.76
N SER A 78 11.37 11.73 -14.98
CA SER A 78 11.42 11.69 -13.52
C SER A 78 10.22 12.43 -12.96
N GLY A 79 9.44 11.75 -12.12
CA GLY A 79 8.18 12.24 -11.59
C GLY A 79 8.08 12.12 -10.08
N GLU A 80 7.41 13.09 -9.46
CA GLU A 80 7.09 13.06 -8.04
C GLU A 80 5.78 12.32 -7.79
N ILE A 81 5.72 11.48 -6.76
CA ILE A 81 4.46 10.87 -6.33
C ILE A 81 3.52 11.95 -5.79
N LEU A 82 2.32 12.04 -6.37
CA LEU A 82 1.25 12.93 -5.92
C LEU A 82 0.26 12.20 -5.00
N SER A 83 -0.18 11.01 -5.40
CA SER A 83 -1.16 10.23 -4.65
C SER A 83 -1.13 8.76 -5.04
N ALA A 84 -1.64 7.93 -4.14
CA ALA A 84 -1.89 6.51 -4.35
C ALA A 84 -3.40 6.24 -4.34
N SER A 85 -3.84 5.38 -5.24
CA SER A 85 -5.19 4.83 -5.31
C SER A 85 -5.07 3.33 -5.55
N SER A 86 -6.11 2.54 -5.28
CA SER A 86 -6.04 1.07 -5.37
C SER A 86 -5.40 0.57 -6.67
N GLY A 87 -5.89 0.99 -7.83
CA GLY A 87 -5.35 0.55 -9.12
C GLY A 87 -4.31 1.47 -9.77
N SER A 88 -3.84 2.51 -9.08
CA SER A 88 -2.92 3.47 -9.73
C SER A 88 -2.06 4.32 -8.82
N LEU A 89 -0.91 4.74 -9.37
CA LEU A 89 0.02 5.69 -8.80
C LEU A 89 0.04 6.98 -9.66
N LEU A 90 -0.30 8.11 -9.05
CA LEU A 90 -0.35 9.41 -9.74
C LEU A 90 0.99 10.15 -9.55
N LEU A 91 1.54 10.65 -10.66
CA LEU A 91 2.85 11.29 -10.73
C LEU A 91 2.76 12.70 -11.29
N SER A 92 3.61 13.61 -10.81
CA SER A 92 3.87 14.92 -11.40
C SER A 92 5.23 14.94 -12.04
N VAL A 93 5.30 15.18 -13.35
CA VAL A 93 6.56 15.30 -14.11
C VAL A 93 6.72 16.74 -14.55
N LYS A 94 7.84 17.34 -14.17
CA LYS A 94 8.21 18.69 -14.60
C LYS A 94 9.22 18.59 -15.73
N THR A 95 8.86 19.09 -16.90
CA THR A 95 9.76 19.17 -18.07
C THR A 95 10.12 20.63 -18.31
N GLY A 96 11.41 20.95 -18.43
CA GLY A 96 11.90 22.28 -18.78
C GLY A 96 12.54 22.30 -20.16
N TYR A 97 12.23 23.32 -20.96
CA TYR A 97 13.05 23.71 -22.11
C TYR A 97 13.20 25.23 -22.13
N LYS A 98 14.18 25.76 -22.87
CA LYS A 98 14.39 27.20 -23.03
C LYS A 98 13.05 27.88 -23.39
N GLY A 99 12.49 28.65 -22.46
CA GLY A 99 11.16 29.27 -22.60
C GLY A 99 10.16 28.97 -21.47
N GLY A 100 10.43 27.99 -20.58
CA GLY A 100 9.61 27.76 -19.38
C GLY A 100 9.58 26.32 -18.89
N ALA A 101 8.94 26.10 -17.74
CA ALA A 101 8.69 24.77 -17.20
C ALA A 101 7.23 24.38 -17.38
N THR A 102 6.97 23.20 -17.93
CA THR A 102 5.63 22.60 -17.97
C THR A 102 5.56 21.50 -16.92
N VAL A 103 4.49 21.51 -16.12
CA VAL A 103 4.17 20.44 -15.18
C VAL A 103 3.05 19.60 -15.77
N ARG A 104 3.22 18.28 -15.82
CA ARG A 104 2.20 17.35 -16.29
C ARG A 104 1.97 16.26 -15.27
N THR A 105 0.73 15.80 -15.21
CA THR A 105 0.35 14.67 -14.37
C THR A 105 0.21 13.42 -15.21
N TYR A 106 0.78 12.32 -14.74
CA TYR A 106 0.61 11.01 -15.34
C TYR A 106 0.13 10.00 -14.32
N ARG A 107 -0.53 8.95 -14.79
CA ARG A 107 -1.04 7.86 -13.96
C ARG A 107 -0.40 6.55 -14.42
N LEU A 108 0.30 5.89 -13.51
CA LEU A 108 0.73 4.50 -13.72
C LEU A 108 -0.36 3.56 -13.21
N ARG A 109 -0.72 2.56 -14.01
CA ARG A 109 -1.63 1.48 -13.63
C ARG A 109 -0.87 0.31 -13.00
N GLY A 110 -1.55 -0.41 -12.13
CA GLY A 110 -0.96 -1.52 -11.41
C GLY A 110 -1.74 -1.82 -10.15
N LYS A 111 -1.08 -2.49 -9.21
CA LYS A 111 -1.67 -2.87 -7.92
C LYS A 111 -0.72 -2.64 -6.77
N TRP A 112 -1.30 -2.40 -5.60
CA TRP A 112 -0.56 -2.26 -4.34
C TRP A 112 -0.47 -3.59 -3.60
N GLN A 113 0.75 -3.94 -3.20
CA GLN A 113 1.04 -5.14 -2.42
C GLN A 113 2.14 -4.88 -1.38
N THR A 114 2.30 -5.80 -0.46
CA THR A 114 3.46 -5.89 0.44
C THR A 114 4.48 -6.84 -0.13
N ASP A 115 5.76 -6.54 0.09
CA ASP A 115 6.81 -7.53 -0.16
C ASP A 115 7.05 -8.43 1.05
N TYR A 116 8.03 -9.33 0.93
CA TYR A 116 8.42 -10.27 1.99
C TYR A 116 8.81 -9.58 3.32
N ASP A 117 9.28 -8.33 3.24
CA ASP A 117 9.74 -7.52 4.37
C ASP A 117 8.65 -6.55 4.88
N ASN A 118 7.37 -6.74 4.50
CA ASN A 118 6.25 -5.86 4.84
C ASN A 118 6.42 -4.41 4.35
N ARG A 119 7.21 -4.18 3.30
CA ARG A 119 7.31 -2.86 2.65
C ARG A 119 6.18 -2.69 1.64
N ILE A 120 5.65 -1.47 1.58
CA ILE A 120 4.62 -1.12 0.59
C ILE A 120 5.26 -1.05 -0.79
N THR A 121 4.72 -1.82 -1.73
CA THR A 121 5.21 -1.91 -3.12
C THR A 121 4.06 -1.70 -4.09
N PHE A 122 4.29 -0.87 -5.11
CA PHE A 122 3.41 -0.77 -6.26
C PHE A 122 3.97 -1.65 -7.39
N ILE A 123 3.17 -2.58 -7.87
CA ILE A 123 3.48 -3.45 -9.01
C ILE A 123 2.86 -2.78 -10.23
N ALA A 124 3.69 -2.09 -11.02
CA ALA A 124 3.26 -1.38 -12.22
C ALA A 124 3.16 -2.34 -13.41
N ASP A 125 2.02 -2.34 -14.10
CA ASP A 125 1.78 -3.20 -15.26
C ASP A 125 2.70 -2.85 -16.44
N ARG A 126 3.09 -3.83 -17.28
CA ARG A 126 3.75 -3.61 -18.57
C ARG A 126 3.00 -4.28 -19.72
N SER A 127 3.07 -3.66 -20.91
CA SER A 127 2.44 -4.13 -22.15
C SER A 127 2.75 -5.58 -22.58
N ALA A 128 3.84 -6.20 -22.11
CA ALA A 128 4.22 -7.58 -22.44
C ALA A 128 3.89 -8.61 -21.33
N GLY A 129 3.02 -8.27 -20.38
CA GLY A 129 2.68 -9.14 -19.25
C GLY A 129 3.72 -9.17 -18.12
N GLY A 130 4.81 -8.42 -18.27
CA GLY A 130 5.76 -8.15 -17.18
C GLY A 130 5.25 -7.08 -16.21
N HIS A 131 6.03 -6.82 -15.17
CA HIS A 131 5.74 -5.76 -14.20
C HIS A 131 7.03 -5.13 -13.68
N ASP A 132 6.95 -3.86 -13.30
CA ASP A 132 8.02 -3.15 -12.59
C ASP A 132 7.62 -2.95 -11.11
N MET A 133 8.55 -3.14 -10.19
CA MET A 133 8.29 -3.03 -8.75
C MET A 133 8.79 -1.70 -8.20
N LEU A 134 7.89 -0.87 -7.66
CA LEU A 134 8.19 0.41 -7.04
C LEU A 134 8.00 0.29 -5.52
N THR A 135 9.06 -0.11 -4.80
CA THR A 135 9.01 -0.37 -3.36
C THR A 135 9.36 0.87 -2.54
N LEU A 136 8.44 1.32 -1.70
CA LEU A 136 8.64 2.43 -0.79
C LEU A 136 9.63 2.04 0.32
N GLY A 137 10.86 2.58 0.27
CA GLY A 137 11.97 2.14 1.15
C GLY A 137 11.87 2.53 2.63
N GLY A 138 10.74 3.07 3.08
CA GLY A 138 10.54 3.60 4.44
C GLY A 138 9.51 2.81 5.24
N ALA A 139 9.40 3.11 6.54
CA ALA A 139 8.30 2.57 7.34
C ALA A 139 7.00 3.32 7.07
N TRP A 140 5.88 2.61 7.23
CA TRP A 140 4.54 3.16 7.22
C TRP A 140 3.93 3.14 8.63
N ASP A 141 2.80 3.82 8.79
CA ASP A 141 2.08 3.95 10.05
C ASP A 141 0.56 3.84 9.83
N VAL A 142 -0.20 3.70 10.91
CA VAL A 142 -1.67 3.67 10.90
C VAL A 142 -2.17 4.91 11.63
N ASN A 143 -2.96 5.73 10.94
CA ASN A 143 -3.49 6.95 11.52
C ASN A 143 -4.72 6.67 12.43
N LYS A 144 -5.27 7.72 13.03
CA LYS A 144 -6.45 7.63 13.92
C LYS A 144 -7.73 7.15 13.24
N ARG A 145 -7.77 7.15 11.90
CA ARG A 145 -8.89 6.67 11.07
C ARG A 145 -8.64 5.26 10.54
N HIS A 146 -7.65 4.56 11.11
CA HIS A 146 -7.23 3.23 10.67
C HIS A 146 -6.72 3.16 9.23
N HIS A 147 -6.33 4.28 8.62
CA HIS A 147 -5.72 4.25 7.30
C HIS A 147 -4.20 4.15 7.40
N ILE A 148 -3.60 3.45 6.44
CA ILE A 148 -2.15 3.43 6.29
C ILE A 148 -1.67 4.77 5.74
N ILE A 149 -0.63 5.29 6.39
CA ILE A 149 0.08 6.50 5.97
C ILE A 149 1.55 6.18 5.76
N TYR A 150 2.11 6.68 4.67
CA TYR A 150 3.53 6.60 4.38
C TYR A 150 4.11 8.00 4.36
N LYS A 151 5.10 8.25 5.22
CA LYS A 151 5.75 9.56 5.34
C LYS A 151 7.19 9.48 4.86
N TYR A 152 7.60 10.45 4.06
CA TYR A 152 8.98 10.57 3.59
C TYR A 152 9.42 12.03 3.50
N LYS A 153 10.73 12.24 3.58
CA LYS A 153 11.32 13.57 3.42
C LYS A 153 11.82 13.72 1.99
N LYS A 154 11.41 14.78 1.32
CA LYS A 154 11.88 15.14 -0.02
C LYS A 154 12.69 16.42 0.01
N ARG A 155 13.87 16.41 -0.58
CA ARG A 155 14.70 17.62 -0.73
C ARG A 155 14.01 18.62 -1.64
N ILE A 156 14.03 19.90 -1.25
CA ILE A 156 13.51 20.98 -2.09
C ILE A 156 14.59 21.32 -3.13
N PRO A 157 14.27 21.32 -4.44
CA PRO A 157 15.23 21.67 -5.48
C PRO A 157 15.88 23.04 -5.21
N GLY A 158 17.21 23.12 -5.26
CA GLY A 158 17.97 24.35 -5.02
C GLY A 158 18.05 24.81 -3.55
N GLY A 159 17.48 24.04 -2.61
CA GLY A 159 17.50 24.36 -1.18
C GLY A 159 18.19 23.29 -0.33
N LYS A 160 18.72 23.69 0.84
CA LYS A 160 19.23 22.76 1.87
C LYS A 160 18.10 22.12 2.70
N LYS A 161 16.86 22.61 2.59
CA LYS A 161 15.72 22.16 3.39
C LYS A 161 15.01 20.98 2.71
N SER A 162 14.44 20.09 3.52
CA SER A 162 13.54 19.03 3.08
C SER A 162 12.10 19.34 3.48
N SER A 163 11.15 18.94 2.65
CA SER A 163 9.71 18.93 2.97
C SER A 163 9.27 17.50 3.36
N GLU A 164 8.39 17.36 4.35
CA GLU A 164 7.72 16.08 4.63
C GLU A 164 6.54 15.91 3.67
N ARG A 165 6.46 14.74 3.04
CA ARG A 165 5.35 14.31 2.19
C ARG A 165 4.67 13.11 2.82
N THR A 166 3.35 13.03 2.63
CA THR A 166 2.54 11.92 3.15
C THR A 166 1.71 11.34 2.02
N ILE A 167 1.77 10.02 1.85
CA ILE A 167 0.87 9.25 0.99
C ILE A 167 -0.15 8.57 1.90
N HIS A 168 -1.43 8.72 1.58
CA HIS A 168 -2.53 8.07 2.28
C HIS A 168 -3.04 6.90 1.43
N PHE A 169 -3.16 5.74 2.05
CA PHE A 169 -3.79 4.57 1.44
C PHE A 169 -5.14 4.38 2.11
N ASN A 170 -6.23 4.52 1.37
CA ASN A 170 -7.57 4.30 1.88
C ASN A 170 -7.97 2.85 1.67
N GLY A 171 -8.59 2.24 2.67
CA GLY A 171 -8.89 0.82 2.72
C GLY A 171 -9.41 0.42 4.10
N TYR A 172 -9.49 -0.87 4.34
CA TYR A 172 -9.94 -1.44 5.61
C TYR A 172 -9.08 -2.64 6.02
N TRP A 173 -8.99 -2.88 7.31
CA TRP A 173 -8.28 -4.01 7.90
C TRP A 173 -9.14 -5.26 7.91
N ASP A 174 -8.50 -6.40 7.63
CA ASP A 174 -9.08 -7.73 7.73
C ASP A 174 -8.03 -8.73 8.26
N VAL A 175 -8.45 -9.91 8.69
CA VAL A 175 -7.56 -11.00 9.16
C VAL A 175 -7.78 -12.20 8.25
N ALA A 176 -6.85 -12.43 7.32
CA ALA A 176 -6.97 -13.53 6.36
C ALA A 176 -6.58 -14.89 6.91
N ARG A 177 -5.54 -14.94 7.76
CA ARG A 177 -5.00 -16.19 8.32
C ARG A 177 -4.12 -15.95 9.54
N SER A 178 -3.83 -17.03 10.25
CA SER A 178 -2.86 -17.01 11.36
C SER A 178 -1.53 -16.39 10.92
N GLY A 179 -1.08 -15.37 11.64
CA GLY A 179 0.18 -14.66 11.33
C GLY A 179 0.11 -13.66 10.18
N SER A 180 -1.08 -13.33 9.66
CA SER A 180 -1.28 -12.31 8.63
C SER A 180 -2.35 -11.29 9.03
N LEU A 181 -2.08 -10.02 8.73
CA LEU A 181 -3.01 -8.91 8.84
C LEU A 181 -3.17 -8.27 7.45
N LEU A 182 -4.38 -8.29 6.91
CA LEU A 182 -4.66 -7.69 5.62
C LEU A 182 -5.08 -6.23 5.77
N TYR A 183 -4.63 -5.39 4.85
CA TYR A 183 -5.25 -4.11 4.58
C TYR A 183 -5.74 -4.07 3.13
N VAL A 184 -7.05 -4.16 2.97
CA VAL A 184 -7.71 -4.22 1.67
C VAL A 184 -8.02 -2.80 1.19
N MET A 185 -7.38 -2.37 0.11
CA MET A 185 -7.73 -1.11 -0.55
C MET A 185 -8.90 -1.33 -1.51
N ASP A 186 -8.81 -2.39 -2.32
CA ASP A 186 -9.82 -2.75 -3.32
C ASP A 186 -9.61 -4.18 -3.82
N LEU A 187 -10.60 -5.04 -3.62
CA LEU A 187 -10.56 -6.43 -4.09
C LEU A 187 -10.64 -6.53 -5.62
N LYS A 188 -11.31 -5.58 -6.30
CA LYS A 188 -11.48 -5.63 -7.76
C LYS A 188 -10.14 -5.47 -8.49
N ASN A 189 -9.23 -4.68 -7.92
CA ASN A 189 -7.91 -4.42 -8.46
C ASN A 189 -6.82 -5.27 -7.80
N ASP A 190 -7.18 -6.29 -7.01
CA ASP A 190 -6.23 -7.13 -6.25
C ASP A 190 -5.20 -6.30 -5.47
N SER A 191 -5.67 -5.18 -4.91
CA SER A 191 -4.84 -4.18 -4.25
C SER A 191 -5.06 -4.27 -2.76
N LEU A 192 -4.17 -5.00 -2.12
CA LEU A 192 -4.20 -5.34 -0.70
C LEU A 192 -2.78 -5.43 -0.18
N PHE A 193 -2.59 -5.13 1.10
CA PHE A 193 -1.35 -5.37 1.80
C PHE A 193 -1.51 -6.58 2.72
N ASP A 194 -0.78 -7.67 2.44
CA ASP A 194 -0.69 -8.84 3.32
C ASP A 194 0.52 -8.67 4.24
N PHE A 195 0.28 -8.13 5.43
CA PHE A 195 1.34 -7.93 6.42
C PHE A 195 1.53 -9.20 7.24
N ARG A 196 2.75 -9.70 7.24
CA ARG A 196 3.16 -10.73 8.18
C ARG A 196 3.34 -10.13 9.56
N ILE A 197 2.61 -10.65 10.51
CA ILE A 197 2.54 -10.14 11.86
C ILE A 197 3.10 -11.15 12.85
N GLY A 198 3.57 -10.63 13.98
CA GLY A 198 3.71 -11.41 15.20
C GLY A 198 2.34 -11.63 15.85
N ILE A 199 2.36 -11.93 17.14
CA ILE A 199 1.15 -12.23 17.90
C ILE A 199 0.23 -11.00 17.97
N GLY A 200 -1.04 -11.21 17.62
CA GLY A 200 -2.13 -10.27 17.89
C GLY A 200 -2.57 -10.35 19.34
N ILE A 201 -2.54 -9.22 20.06
CA ILE A 201 -2.95 -9.13 21.46
C ILE A 201 -4.23 -8.29 21.54
N PRO A 202 -5.39 -8.88 21.86
CA PRO A 202 -6.58 -8.11 22.20
C PRO A 202 -6.37 -7.42 23.56
N GLU A 203 -6.79 -6.16 23.67
CA GLU A 203 -6.76 -5.38 24.90
C GLU A 203 -8.10 -4.67 25.11
N PHE A 204 -8.55 -4.63 26.37
CA PHE A 204 -9.76 -3.94 26.79
C PHE A 204 -9.37 -2.83 27.75
N ARG A 205 -9.63 -1.57 27.36
CA ARG A 205 -9.31 -0.42 28.22
C ARG A 205 -10.40 0.65 28.14
N GLY A 206 -11.01 0.94 29.28
CA GLY A 206 -11.96 2.06 29.43
C GLY A 206 -13.18 1.97 28.51
N GLY A 207 -13.78 0.78 28.39
CA GLY A 207 -14.97 0.55 27.54
C GLY A 207 -14.70 0.49 26.04
N ARG A 208 -13.44 0.65 25.59
CA ARG A 208 -13.04 0.46 24.19
C ARG A 208 -12.24 -0.83 24.05
N SER A 209 -12.52 -1.52 22.97
CA SER A 209 -11.81 -2.74 22.61
C SER A 209 -10.74 -2.42 21.57
N LEU A 210 -9.58 -3.04 21.73
CA LEU A 210 -8.40 -2.80 20.91
C LEU A 210 -7.81 -4.14 20.47
N MET A 211 -7.41 -4.25 19.21
CA MET A 211 -6.52 -5.30 18.75
C MET A 211 -5.14 -4.69 18.45
N LYS A 212 -4.10 -5.29 19.02
CA LYS A 212 -2.71 -4.88 18.81
C LYS A 212 -1.98 -5.94 18.00
N TYR A 213 -1.33 -5.55 16.92
CA TYR A 213 -0.48 -6.44 16.13
C TYR A 213 0.92 -5.86 16.05
N GLU A 214 1.94 -6.67 16.37
CA GLU A 214 3.33 -6.29 16.10
C GLU A 214 3.68 -6.66 14.65
N VAL A 215 4.15 -5.69 13.89
CA VAL A 215 4.57 -5.85 12.49
C VAL A 215 6.03 -5.44 12.37
N GLY A 216 6.88 -6.32 11.84
CA GLY A 216 8.25 -5.97 11.48
C GLY A 216 8.30 -5.42 10.07
N ILE A 217 8.75 -4.18 9.89
CA ILE A 217 8.80 -3.50 8.59
C ILE A 217 10.26 -3.34 8.15
N GLY A 218 10.63 -3.89 7.00
CA GLY A 218 11.93 -3.67 6.37
C GLY A 218 12.13 -2.20 5.99
N ILE A 219 13.36 -1.70 6.13
CA ILE A 219 13.73 -0.36 5.68
C ILE A 219 14.99 -0.53 4.86
N SER A 220 15.03 -0.01 3.63
CA SER A 220 16.08 -0.33 2.64
C SER A 220 17.51 -0.10 3.14
N LYS A 221 17.72 0.79 4.12
CA LYS A 221 19.03 1.11 4.70
C LYS A 221 19.26 0.54 6.11
N ARG A 222 18.44 -0.40 6.58
CA ARG A 222 18.56 -1.00 7.91
C ARG A 222 18.61 -2.51 7.82
N LYS A 223 19.58 -3.11 8.52
CA LYS A 223 19.71 -4.57 8.63
C LYS A 223 18.60 -5.22 9.47
N ARG A 224 18.05 -4.49 10.44
CA ARG A 224 16.98 -5.00 11.34
C ARG A 224 15.65 -4.36 10.98
N PRO A 225 14.55 -5.13 10.95
CA PRO A 225 13.21 -4.60 10.75
C PRO A 225 12.85 -3.55 11.81
N PHE A 226 12.15 -2.52 11.39
CA PHE A 226 11.51 -1.57 12.28
C PHE A 226 10.21 -2.15 12.80
N LYS A 227 10.16 -2.45 14.11
CA LYS A 227 8.95 -2.95 14.75
C LYS A 227 7.92 -1.85 14.91
N ARG A 228 6.70 -2.11 14.44
CA ARG A 228 5.54 -1.22 14.55
C ARG A 228 4.41 -1.94 15.26
N LEU A 229 3.73 -1.25 16.16
CA LEU A 229 2.51 -1.76 16.78
C LEU A 229 1.29 -1.17 16.06
N VAL A 230 0.60 -1.99 15.28
CA VAL A 230 -0.69 -1.63 14.66
C VAL A 230 -1.78 -1.75 15.72
N LYS A 231 -2.56 -0.69 15.91
CA LYS A 231 -3.64 -0.61 16.90
C LYS A 231 -4.97 -0.38 16.20
N LEU A 232 -5.84 -1.38 16.23
CA LEU A 232 -7.20 -1.31 15.67
C LEU A 232 -8.20 -1.14 16.80
N TYR A 233 -8.93 -0.03 16.81
CA TYR A 233 -9.93 0.26 17.83
C TYR A 233 -11.30 -0.14 17.28
N GLY A 234 -12.09 -0.79 18.12
CA GLY A 234 -13.36 -1.33 17.70
C GLY A 234 -14.22 -1.82 18.84
N VAL A 235 -15.25 -2.58 18.47
CA VAL A 235 -16.23 -3.16 19.38
C VAL A 235 -16.34 -4.65 19.08
N TRP A 236 -16.14 -5.48 20.10
CA TRP A 236 -16.47 -6.90 20.01
C TRP A 236 -17.97 -7.11 20.12
N LYS A 237 -18.53 -7.91 19.23
CA LYS A 237 -19.91 -8.36 19.25
C LYS A 237 -19.97 -9.88 19.20
N LEU A 238 -20.87 -10.44 19.99
CA LEU A 238 -21.22 -11.86 19.96
C LEU A 238 -22.62 -11.99 19.35
N SER A 239 -22.75 -12.78 18.28
CA SER A 239 -24.04 -13.05 17.67
C SER A 239 -24.78 -14.18 18.39
N ARG A 240 -26.09 -14.31 18.14
CA ARG A 240 -26.93 -15.38 18.72
C ARG A 240 -26.48 -16.79 18.34
N ASN A 241 -25.79 -16.95 17.20
CA ASN A 241 -25.22 -18.22 16.76
C ASN A 241 -23.77 -18.44 17.25
N GLY A 242 -23.29 -17.63 18.21
CA GLY A 242 -21.97 -17.82 18.83
C GLY A 242 -20.78 -17.29 18.01
N LYS A 243 -21.02 -16.67 16.85
CA LYS A 243 -19.95 -16.02 16.07
C LYS A 243 -19.48 -14.75 16.76
N ILE A 244 -18.18 -14.53 16.74
CA ILE A 244 -17.59 -13.30 17.26
C ILE A 244 -17.21 -12.40 16.10
N ARG A 245 -17.49 -11.12 16.26
CA ARG A 245 -17.16 -10.08 15.30
C ARG A 245 -16.44 -8.95 16.00
N PHE A 246 -15.37 -8.43 15.39
CA PHE A 246 -14.77 -7.17 15.80
C PHE A 246 -15.08 -6.08 14.77
N GLU A 247 -15.91 -5.11 15.15
CA GLU A 247 -16.30 -4.01 14.29
C GLU A 247 -15.37 -2.80 14.47
N ILE A 248 -14.84 -2.28 13.37
CA ILE A 248 -13.96 -1.12 13.31
C ILE A 248 -14.70 -0.01 12.56
N GLY A 249 -14.78 1.17 13.18
CA GLY A 249 -15.31 2.37 12.53
C GLY A 249 -14.24 3.07 11.70
N TYR A 250 -14.56 3.39 10.45
CA TYR A 250 -13.73 4.15 9.52
C TYR A 250 -14.31 5.55 9.29
N ALA A 251 -13.64 6.34 8.45
CA ALA A 251 -14.17 7.62 8.00
C ALA A 251 -15.54 7.44 7.30
N GLU A 252 -16.32 8.52 7.25
CA GLU A 252 -17.61 8.58 6.52
C GLU A 252 -18.72 7.65 7.08
N GLY A 253 -18.54 7.15 8.31
CA GLY A 253 -19.53 6.28 8.96
C GLY A 253 -19.49 4.83 8.47
N ARG A 254 -18.52 4.48 7.61
CA ARG A 254 -18.28 3.10 7.19
C ARG A 254 -17.83 2.27 8.39
N VAL A 255 -18.45 1.12 8.61
CA VAL A 255 -18.06 0.13 9.63
C VAL A 255 -17.68 -1.14 8.89
N GLU A 256 -16.48 -1.63 9.14
CA GLU A 256 -16.05 -2.95 8.65
C GLU A 256 -15.85 -3.89 9.81
N SER A 257 -16.01 -5.17 9.55
CA SER A 257 -16.00 -6.19 10.57
C SER A 257 -15.03 -7.31 10.25
N ILE A 258 -14.25 -7.70 11.25
CA ILE A 258 -13.46 -8.92 11.21
C ILE A 258 -14.30 -10.02 11.87
N ASP A 259 -14.70 -11.00 11.07
CA ASP A 259 -15.48 -12.13 11.51
C ASP A 259 -14.57 -13.28 11.93
N PHE A 260 -14.84 -13.82 13.11
CA PHE A 260 -14.13 -14.96 13.67
C PHE A 260 -15.10 -16.12 13.80
N ASP A 261 -14.71 -17.27 13.25
CA ASP A 261 -15.39 -18.51 13.59
C ASP A 261 -14.95 -18.99 14.98
N THR A 262 -15.82 -19.71 15.68
CA THR A 262 -15.63 -20.02 17.09
C THR A 262 -15.82 -21.51 17.36
N GLU A 263 -14.83 -22.11 18.00
CA GLU A 263 -15.00 -23.43 18.62
C GLU A 263 -15.36 -23.23 20.10
N VAL A 264 -16.62 -23.55 20.44
CA VAL A 264 -17.16 -23.40 21.79
C VAL A 264 -16.78 -24.62 22.63
N LYS A 265 -15.94 -24.43 23.65
CA LYS A 265 -15.71 -25.46 24.69
C LYS A 265 -16.23 -24.98 26.03
N LEU A 266 -17.24 -25.68 26.54
CA LEU A 266 -17.69 -25.56 27.91
C LEU A 266 -16.68 -26.30 28.80
N LYS A 267 -15.87 -25.54 29.53
CA LYS A 267 -14.83 -26.11 30.41
C LYS A 267 -15.36 -26.36 31.82
N ASP A 268 -16.31 -25.53 32.26
CA ASP A 268 -17.02 -25.59 33.54
C ASP A 268 -18.43 -25.00 33.38
N LYS A 269 -19.31 -25.14 34.40
CA LYS A 269 -20.71 -24.69 34.40
C LYS A 269 -20.92 -23.19 34.09
N TYR A 270 -19.84 -22.40 34.02
CA TYR A 270 -19.86 -20.95 33.89
C TYR A 270 -18.82 -20.37 32.90
N MET A 271 -18.02 -21.19 32.21
CA MET A 271 -16.97 -20.70 31.31
C MET A 271 -17.14 -21.21 29.89
N VAL A 272 -17.13 -20.27 28.95
CA VAL A 272 -17.16 -20.49 27.51
C VAL A 272 -15.79 -20.13 26.94
N ASN A 273 -15.02 -21.12 26.49
CA ASN A 273 -13.81 -20.86 25.72
C ASN A 273 -14.14 -20.83 24.24
N LEU A 274 -13.78 -19.75 23.57
CA LEU A 274 -13.93 -19.54 22.14
C LEU A 274 -12.55 -19.50 21.52
N ARG A 275 -12.22 -20.51 20.72
CA ARG A 275 -11.03 -20.50 19.88
C ARG A 275 -11.36 -19.79 18.58
N LEU A 276 -10.67 -18.70 18.28
CA LEU A 276 -10.92 -17.93 17.08
C LEU A 276 -10.25 -18.58 15.87
N LYS A 277 -11.04 -18.75 14.81
CA LYS A 277 -10.58 -19.20 13.52
C LYS A 277 -10.82 -18.12 12.48
N ASP A 278 -10.01 -18.11 11.43
CA ASP A 278 -10.28 -17.31 10.24
C ASP A 278 -11.48 -17.85 9.43
N MET A 279 -11.78 -17.20 8.30
CA MET A 279 -12.88 -17.63 7.42
C MET A 279 -12.64 -18.98 6.74
N LEU A 280 -11.40 -19.46 6.67
CA LEU A 280 -11.05 -20.78 6.14
C LEU A 280 -11.09 -21.87 7.22
N GLY A 281 -11.28 -21.48 8.49
CA GLY A 281 -11.31 -22.37 9.63
C GLY A 281 -9.94 -22.60 10.28
N ASP A 282 -8.89 -21.89 9.84
CA ASP A 282 -7.56 -22.01 10.43
C ASP A 282 -7.52 -21.30 11.78
N ASP A 283 -6.85 -21.91 12.74
CA ASP A 283 -6.72 -21.36 14.09
C ASP A 283 -5.80 -20.13 14.12
N LEU A 284 -6.33 -19.02 14.65
CA LEU A 284 -5.59 -17.79 14.83
C LEU A 284 -4.67 -17.81 16.05
N GLY A 285 -4.72 -18.88 16.87
CA GLY A 285 -3.99 -18.98 18.12
C GLY A 285 -4.52 -18.06 19.21
N ILE A 286 -5.73 -17.52 19.01
CA ILE A 286 -6.41 -16.62 19.94
C ILE A 286 -7.52 -17.42 20.62
N ASN A 287 -7.37 -17.63 21.93
CA ASN A 287 -8.45 -18.15 22.76
C ASN A 287 -9.06 -16.99 23.54
N LEU A 288 -10.37 -16.85 23.46
CA LEU A 288 -11.15 -15.92 24.27
C LEU A 288 -11.98 -16.73 25.27
N THR A 289 -11.70 -16.58 26.57
CA THR A 289 -12.57 -17.14 27.61
C THR A 289 -13.59 -16.10 28.05
N PHE A 290 -14.87 -16.45 27.98
CA PHE A 290 -16.02 -15.70 28.51
C PHE A 290 -16.58 -16.39 29.75
N THR A 291 -17.03 -15.65 30.77
CA THR A 291 -17.84 -16.19 31.87
C THR A 291 -19.32 -15.92 31.72
N ARG A 292 -20.15 -16.69 32.43
CA ARG A 292 -21.62 -16.46 32.52
C ARG A 292 -21.97 -15.03 32.90
N ASP A 293 -21.18 -14.39 33.76
CA ASP A 293 -21.35 -12.97 34.11
C ASP A 293 -21.26 -12.05 32.88
N MET A 294 -20.55 -12.44 31.79
CA MET A 294 -20.47 -11.67 30.54
C MET A 294 -21.78 -11.66 29.75
N ILE A 295 -22.56 -12.74 29.83
CA ILE A 295 -23.86 -12.83 29.15
C ILE A 295 -24.84 -11.85 29.80
N ASP A 296 -24.67 -11.60 31.11
CA ASP A 296 -25.41 -10.61 31.90
C ASP A 296 -24.72 -9.23 31.96
N GLY A 297 -23.74 -8.96 31.07
CA GLY A 297 -23.13 -7.64 30.88
C GLY A 297 -21.88 -7.32 31.73
N LYS A 298 -21.26 -8.31 32.38
CA LYS A 298 -20.05 -8.15 33.19
C LYS A 298 -19.04 -9.26 32.94
N GLY A 299 -17.99 -9.03 32.17
CA GLY A 299 -16.85 -9.92 32.34
C GLY A 299 -15.63 -9.66 31.48
N TYR A 300 -14.81 -10.70 31.45
CA TYR A 300 -13.39 -10.67 31.18
C TYR A 300 -13.06 -11.38 29.88
N VAL A 301 -11.97 -10.99 29.22
CA VAL A 301 -11.37 -11.77 28.13
C VAL A 301 -10.01 -12.25 28.60
N ARG A 302 -9.84 -13.57 28.70
CA ARG A 302 -8.56 -14.22 29.02
C ARG A 302 -7.91 -14.67 27.72
N LEU A 303 -6.66 -14.27 27.49
CA LEU A 303 -5.80 -14.82 26.44
C LEU A 303 -4.87 -15.86 27.07
N GLU A 304 -4.95 -17.12 26.66
CA GLU A 304 -4.00 -18.16 27.07
C GLU A 304 -3.07 -18.53 25.92
N HIS A 305 -1.75 -18.37 26.13
CA HIS A 305 -0.73 -19.06 25.37
C HIS A 305 0.34 -19.61 26.35
N ALA A 306 0.72 -20.87 26.20
CA ALA A 306 1.79 -21.52 26.97
C ALA A 306 2.91 -21.91 25.98
N PRO A 307 4.20 -21.68 26.33
CA PRO A 307 4.78 -22.40 27.46
C PRO A 307 5.22 -21.59 28.69
N ARG A 308 5.41 -20.26 28.63
CA ARG A 308 5.88 -19.46 29.79
C ARG A 308 5.24 -18.05 29.80
N GLU A 309 4.19 -17.95 30.60
CA GLU A 309 3.13 -16.93 30.78
C GLU A 309 3.48 -15.43 30.70
N TRP A 310 2.52 -14.63 30.22
CA TRP A 310 2.31 -13.23 30.62
C TRP A 310 0.81 -12.91 30.79
N LYS A 311 0.46 -12.10 31.81
CA LYS A 311 -0.90 -11.67 32.20
C LYS A 311 -1.14 -10.17 31.92
N VAL A 312 -2.32 -9.81 31.41
CA VAL A 312 -2.87 -8.44 31.46
C VAL A 312 -4.38 -8.50 31.79
N LEU A 313 -4.83 -7.62 32.69
CA LEU A 313 -6.21 -7.53 33.20
C LEU A 313 -6.90 -6.26 32.65
N GLY A 314 -8.15 -6.39 32.18
CA GLY A 314 -9.01 -5.27 31.81
C GLY A 314 -10.49 -5.69 31.79
N GLY A 315 -11.38 -4.84 32.30
CA GLY A 315 -12.83 -5.09 32.38
C GLY A 315 -13.66 -3.96 31.77
N ILE A 316 -14.89 -4.27 31.37
CA ILE A 316 -15.91 -3.30 30.93
C ILE A 316 -17.09 -3.34 31.91
N TYR A 317 -17.58 -2.14 32.25
CA TYR A 317 -18.81 -1.90 33.01
C TYR A 317 -19.80 -1.22 32.06
N SER A 318 -20.96 -1.82 31.80
CA SER A 318 -22.11 -1.06 31.29
C SER A 318 -23.31 -1.27 32.21
N ARG A 319 -23.94 -0.16 32.59
CA ARG A 319 -25.27 -0.16 33.18
C ARG A 319 -26.27 -0.24 32.04
N TRP A 320 -27.19 -1.22 32.13
CA TRP A 320 -28.46 -1.18 31.41
C TRP A 320 -29.34 -0.09 32.04
#